data_AF-A0A1I4FAH4-F1
#
_entry.id   AF-A0A1I4FAH4-F1
#
_cell.length_a   1.000
_cell.length_b   1.000
_cell.length_c   1.000
_cell.angle_alpha   90.00
_cell.angle_beta   90.00
_cell.angle_gamma   90.00
#
_symmetry.space_group_name_H-M   'P 1'
#
loop_
_entity.id
_entity.type
_entity.pdbx_description
1 polymer ?
#
loop_
_entity_poly.entity_id
_entity_poly.type
_entity_poly.pdbx_seq_one_letter_code
_entity_poly.pdbx_strand_id
1 'polypeptide(L)' 'MDFVAERFLAAPLDSLIEFLEKNKLDYHLTQIKPPLKSIDQLENPGQKRILRLKLKNQIYEVVWSFQYNS' A
#
# COMPACT_ATOMS: atom_id res chain seq x y z
N MET A 1 -16.19 -8.24 -10.71
CA MET A 1 -16.05 -8.49 -9.26
C MET A 1 -14.97 -7.52 -8.78
N ASP A 2 -15.36 -6.28 -8.47
CA ASP A 2 -14.39 -5.17 -8.23
C ASP A 2 -14.44 -4.60 -6.81
N PHE A 3 -15.16 -5.25 -5.89
CA PHE A 3 -15.51 -4.69 -4.57
C PHE A 3 -14.38 -4.73 -3.53
N VAL A 4 -13.28 -5.44 -3.79
CA VAL A 4 -12.19 -5.61 -2.81
C VAL A 4 -11.28 -4.39 -2.80
N ALA A 5 -10.96 -3.81 -3.96
CA ALA A 5 -9.92 -2.79 -4.07
C ALA A 5 -10.26 -1.49 -3.33
N GLU A 6 -11.52 -1.05 -3.39
CA GLU A 6 -11.96 0.20 -2.78
C GLU A 6 -11.92 0.18 -1.25
N ARG A 7 -12.12 -0.98 -0.61
CA ARG A 7 -12.09 -1.10 0.86
C ARG A 7 -10.70 -0.92 1.45
N PHE A 8 -9.66 -1.15 0.66
CA PHE A 8 -8.27 -1.08 1.11
C PHE A 8 -7.59 0.24 0.71
N LEU A 9 -8.26 1.11 -0.04
CA LEU A 9 -7.72 2.45 -0.32
C LEU A 9 -7.57 3.25 0.98
N ALA A 10 -6.40 3.86 1.17
CA ALA A 10 -6.00 4.56 2.40
C ALA A 10 -6.00 3.70 3.68
N ALA A 11 -6.19 2.38 3.57
CA ALA A 11 -6.01 1.45 4.68
C ALA A 11 -4.52 1.23 4.97
N PRO A 12 -4.17 0.72 6.17
CA PRO A 12 -2.82 0.27 6.47
C PRO A 12 -2.40 -0.83 5.48
N LEU A 13 -1.16 -0.74 4.98
CA LEU A 13 -0.61 -1.75 4.07
C LEU A 13 -0.65 -3.15 4.68
N ASP A 14 -0.31 -3.26 5.97
CA ASP A 14 -0.20 -4.54 6.66
C ASP A 14 -1.54 -5.30 6.66
N SER A 15 -2.66 -4.60 6.82
CA SER A 15 -3.99 -5.22 6.80
C SER A 15 -4.36 -5.82 5.43
N LEU A 16 -3.90 -5.22 4.33
CA LEU A 16 -4.10 -5.79 3.00
C LEU A 16 -3.18 -7.00 2.77
N ILE A 17 -1.92 -6.93 3.22
CA ILE A 17 -0.97 -8.04 3.09
C ILE A 17 -1.51 -9.28 3.82
N GLU A 18 -1.96 -9.13 5.07
CA GLU A 18 -2.56 -10.22 5.84
C GLU A 18 -3.75 -10.85 5.11
N PHE A 19 -4.62 -10.02 4.50
CA PHE A 19 -5.74 -10.50 3.71
C PHE A 19 -5.28 -11.30 2.49
N LEU A 20 -4.31 -10.78 1.73
CA LEU A 20 -3.82 -11.43 0.51
C LEU A 20 -3.15 -12.77 0.83
N GLU A 21 -2.31 -12.80 1.86
CA GLU A 21 -1.61 -14.02 2.31
C GLU A 21 -2.58 -15.07 2.85
N LYS A 22 -3.55 -14.67 3.68
CA LYS A 22 -4.59 -15.57 4.20
C LYS A 22 -5.39 -16.24 3.09
N ASN A 23 -5.63 -15.53 1.99
CA ASN A 23 -6.35 -16.05 0.84
C ASN A 23 -5.43 -16.66 -0.24
N LYS A 24 -4.12 -16.75 0.00
CA LYS A 24 -3.11 -17.26 -0.95
C LYS A 24 -3.19 -16.57 -2.32
N LEU A 25 -3.38 -15.25 -2.31
CA LEU A 25 -3.48 -14.43 -3.50
C LEU A 25 -2.11 -13.86 -3.86
N ASP A 26 -1.71 -13.99 -5.12
CA ASP A 26 -0.45 -13.42 -5.59
C ASP A 26 -0.51 -11.90 -5.63
N TYR A 27 0.56 -11.25 -5.19
CA TYR A 27 0.63 -9.79 -5.13
C TYR A 27 2.03 -9.25 -5.37
N HIS A 28 2.10 -8.00 -5.81
CA HIS A 28 3.34 -7.25 -5.97
C HIS A 28 3.22 -5.90 -5.29
N LEU A 29 4.19 -5.57 -4.44
CA LEU A 29 4.23 -4.32 -3.68
C LEU A 29 5.14 -3.31 -4.37
N THR A 30 4.60 -2.15 -4.73
CA THR A 30 5.35 -1.00 -5.26
C THR A 30 5.27 0.16 -4.28
N GLN A 31 6.44 0.59 -3.77
CA GLN A 31 6.52 1.77 -2.92
C GLN A 31 6.67 3.04 -3.77
N ILE A 32 5.79 4.02 -3.59
CA ILE A 32 6.00 5.39 -4.06
C ILE A 32 6.59 6.20 -2.91
N LYS A 33 7.77 6.78 -3.15
CA LYS A 33 8.36 7.78 -2.27
C LYS A 33 7.84 9.15 -2.70
N PRO A 34 7.12 9.90 -1.85
CA PRO A 34 6.75 11.27 -2.20
C PRO A 34 8.02 12.11 -2.41
N PRO A 35 7.96 13.15 -3.28
CA PRO A 35 9.08 14.04 -3.51
C PRO A 35 9.25 14.97 -2.29
N LEU A 36 9.76 14.45 -1.18
CA LEU A 36 10.13 15.25 -0.02
C LEU A 36 11.60 15.60 -0.12
N LYS A 37 11.90 16.91 -0.14
CA LYS A 37 13.26 17.48 -0.19
C LYS A 37 14.11 17.15 1.05
N SER A 38 13.56 16.48 2.06
CA SER A 38 14.19 16.33 3.38
C SER A 38 13.77 15.01 4.03
N ILE A 39 14.08 13.87 3.40
CA ILE A 39 13.82 12.54 3.98
C ILE A 39 14.72 12.31 5.21
N ASP A 40 15.88 12.97 5.26
CA ASP A 40 16.87 12.86 6.36
C ASP A 40 16.41 13.45 7.70
N GLN A 41 15.26 14.13 7.77
CA GLN A 41 14.75 14.77 9.00
C GLN A 41 13.47 14.12 9.57
N LEU A 42 12.95 13.07 8.93
CA LEU A 42 11.74 12.39 9.39
C LEU A 42 12.12 11.24 10.34
N GLU A 43 12.26 11.56 11.62
CA GLU A 43 12.52 10.58 12.71
C GLU A 43 11.41 9.51 12.84
N ASN A 44 10.23 9.76 12.25
CA ASN A 44 9.13 8.81 12.21
C ASN A 44 8.86 8.37 10.77
N PRO A 45 8.98 7.07 10.44
CA PRO A 45 8.76 6.57 9.10
C PRO A 45 7.34 6.77 8.57
N GLY A 46 6.38 7.26 9.37
CA GLY A 46 5.00 7.44 8.95
C GLY A 46 4.26 6.09 8.80
N GLN A 47 2.94 6.14 8.68
CA GLN A 47 2.14 4.92 8.47
C GLN A 47 2.19 4.52 6.99
N LYS A 48 2.41 3.22 6.69
CA LYS A 48 2.32 2.70 5.33
C LYS A 48 0.86 2.63 4.91
N ARG A 49 0.49 3.37 3.87
CA ARG A 49 -0.88 3.48 3.37
C ARG A 49 -0.95 3.07 1.92
N ILE A 50 -2.01 2.35 1.58
CA ILE A 50 -2.27 1.93 0.20
C ILE A 50 -2.83 3.13 -0.57
N LEU A 51 -2.16 3.48 -1.66
CA LEU A 51 -2.58 4.55 -2.57
C LEU A 51 -3.44 4.01 -3.71
N ARG A 52 -3.15 2.79 -4.16
CA ARG A 52 -3.84 2.17 -5.28
C ARG A 52 -3.68 0.65 -5.21
N LEU A 53 -4.75 -0.05 -5.56
CA LEU A 53 -4.79 -1.50 -5.65
C LEU A 53 -5.45 -1.87 -6.97
N LYS A 54 -4.81 -2.72 -7.77
CA LYS A 54 -5.38 -3.22 -9.05
C LYS A 54 -5.07 -4.69 -9.24
N LEU A 55 -5.99 -5.42 -9.86
CA LEU A 55 -5.76 -6.80 -10.28
C LEU A 55 -5.33 -6.80 -11.76
N LYS A 56 -4.18 -7.42 -12.06
CA LYS A 56 -3.67 -7.57 -13.42
C LYS A 56 -3.06 -8.96 -13.58
N ASN A 57 -3.49 -9.71 -14.59
CA ASN A 57 -3.02 -11.07 -14.86
C ASN A 57 -3.03 -11.98 -13.62
N GLN A 58 -4.11 -11.93 -12.83
CA GLN A 58 -4.29 -12.67 -11.56
C GLN A 58 -3.37 -12.25 -10.40
N ILE A 59 -2.55 -11.21 -10.57
CA ILE A 59 -1.67 -10.66 -9.55
C ILE A 59 -2.20 -9.31 -9.07
N TYR A 60 -2.27 -9.11 -7.76
CA TYR A 60 -2.62 -7.83 -7.16
C TYR A 60 -1.42 -6.87 -7.17
N GLU A 61 -1.49 -5.83 -7.99
CA GLU A 61 -0.55 -4.71 -7.99
C GLU A 61 -0.96 -3.72 -6.89
N VAL A 62 -0.19 -3.70 -5.80
CA VAL A 62 -0.40 -2.81 -4.65
C VAL A 62 0.61 -1.66 -4.71
N VAL A 63 0.12 -0.44 -4.78
CA VAL A 63 0.93 0.77 -4.69
C VAL A 63 0.70 1.41 -3.33
N TRP A 64 1.77 1.66 -2.59
CA TRP A 64 1.72 2.22 -1.24
C TRP A 64 2.77 3.30 -1.03
N SER A 65 2.55 4.17 -0.06
CA SER A 65 3.53 5.16 0.39
C SER A 65 3.50 5.32 1.90
N PHE A 66 4.54 5.95 2.44
CA PHE A 66 4.48 6.46 3.80
C PHE A 66 3.60 7.71 3.84
N GLN A 67 2.65 7.73 4.76
CA GLN A 67 1.93 8.92 5.16
C GLN A 67 2.62 9.47 6.40
N TYR A 68 3.35 10.57 6.20
CA TYR A 68 3.95 11.33 7.29
C TYR A 68 2.85 12.16 7.93
N ASN A 69 2.66 11.99 9.24
CA ASN A 69 1.87 12.96 10.00
C ASN A 69 2.75 14.20 10.12
N SER A 70 2.33 15.30 9.48
CA SER A 70 2.96 16.60 9.62
C SER A 70 2.67 17.23 10.98
#